data_AF-A0A957INY6-F1
#
_entry.id   AF-A0A957INY6-F1
#
_cell.length_a   1.000
_cell.length_b   1.000
_cell.length_c   1.000
_cell.angle_alpha   90.00
_cell.angle_beta   90.00
_cell.angle_gamma   90.00
#
_symmetry.space_group_name_H-M   'P 1'
#
loop_
_entity.id
_entity.type
_entity.pdbx_description
1 polymer ?
#
loop_
_entity_poly.entity_id
_entity_poly.type
_entity_poly.pdbx_seq_one_letter_code
_entity_poly.pdbx_strand_id
1 'polypeptide(L)'
;MSKQQKKKQFYLLSLGCSKNTVDSESMAALLTKAGFRGTADPDDASVLIVNTCGFIEAARQESIDALRELAALKGPNQLLIAAGCMAQRYGSEVVTWAPG
;
A
#
# COMPACT_ATOMS: atom_id res chain seq x y z
N MET A 1 -16.62 -4.68 -15.48
CA MET A 1 -16.72 -4.70 -13.99
C MET A 1 -17.65 -3.58 -13.56
N SER A 2 -18.62 -3.85 -12.67
CA SER A 2 -19.57 -2.83 -12.22
C SER A 2 -18.87 -1.82 -11.28
N LYS A 3 -19.30 -0.54 -11.25
CA LYS A 3 -18.72 0.51 -10.36
C LYS A 3 -18.63 0.09 -8.88
N GLN A 4 -19.51 -0.81 -8.45
CA GLN A 4 -19.57 -1.34 -7.09
C GLN A 4 -18.50 -2.40 -6.79
N GLN A 5 -17.98 -3.09 -7.81
CA GLN A 5 -16.86 -4.02 -7.69
C GLN A 5 -15.54 -3.26 -7.48
N LYS A 6 -15.28 -2.15 -8.20
CA LYS A 6 -14.08 -1.32 -7.98
C LYS A 6 -13.97 -0.77 -6.55
N LYS A 7 -15.11 -0.46 -5.90
CA LYS A 7 -15.15 0.04 -4.50
C LYS A 7 -14.68 -0.96 -3.43
N LYS A 8 -14.49 -2.23 -3.78
CA LYS A 8 -14.01 -3.28 -2.87
C LYS A 8 -12.74 -3.94 -3.38
N GLN A 9 -11.95 -3.26 -4.20
CA GLN A 9 -10.66 -3.77 -4.65
C GLN A 9 -9.52 -3.11 -3.90
N PHE A 10 -8.50 -3.89 -3.57
CA PHE A 10 -7.25 -3.38 -3.00
C PHE A 10 -6.04 -3.87 -3.79
N TYR A 11 -5.05 -3.00 -3.90
CA TYR A 11 -3.71 -3.31 -4.36
C TYR A 11 -2.79 -3.28 -3.13
N LEU A 12 -1.94 -4.30 -2.98
CA LEU A 12 -1.01 -4.41 -1.85
C LEU A 12 0.38 -4.72 -2.38
N LEU A 13 1.28 -3.74 -2.24
CA LEU A 13 2.70 -3.88 -2.52
C LEU A 13 3.46 -4.14 -1.22
N SER A 14 4.27 -5.20 -1.18
CA SER A 14 5.06 -5.58 -0.02
C SER A 14 6.54 -5.39 -0.31
N LEU A 15 7.22 -4.51 0.44
CA LEU A 15 8.63 -4.20 0.25
C LEU A 15 9.43 -4.49 1.53
N GLY A 16 10.67 -4.98 1.36
CA GLY A 16 11.56 -5.30 2.47
C GLY A 16 11.79 -6.78 2.68
N CYS A 17 11.51 -7.27 3.90
CA CYS A 17 11.93 -8.60 4.33
C CYS A 17 10.78 -9.62 4.41
N SER A 18 11.10 -10.87 4.75
CA SER A 18 10.11 -11.95 4.91
C SER A 18 8.99 -11.61 5.90
N LYS A 19 9.28 -10.78 6.91
CA LYS A 19 8.26 -10.27 7.83
C LYS A 19 7.21 -9.40 7.12
N ASN A 20 7.63 -8.52 6.21
CA ASN A 20 6.70 -7.71 5.42
C ASN A 20 5.78 -8.61 4.58
N THR A 21 6.28 -9.71 4.01
CA THR A 21 5.46 -10.67 3.26
C THR A 21 4.39 -11.31 4.14
N VAL A 22 4.76 -11.85 5.31
CA VAL A 22 3.82 -12.49 6.25
C VAL A 22 2.78 -11.48 6.77
N ASP A 23 3.22 -10.25 7.09
CA ASP A 23 2.31 -9.19 7.52
C ASP A 23 1.35 -8.81 6.38
N SER A 24 1.82 -8.77 5.13
CA SER A 24 1.00 -8.51 3.94
C SER A 24 -0.04 -9.59 3.67
N GLU A 25 0.32 -10.87 3.83
CA GLU A 25 -0.63 -11.99 3.74
C GLU A 25 -1.73 -11.87 4.81
N SER A 26 -1.35 -11.48 6.02
CA SER A 26 -2.30 -11.24 7.12
C SER A 26 -3.25 -10.09 6.81
N MET A 27 -2.74 -8.97 6.28
CA MET A 27 -3.56 -7.84 5.83
C MET A 27 -4.51 -8.26 4.70
N ALA A 28 -4.01 -8.98 3.70
CA ALA A 28 -4.82 -9.46 2.57
C ALA A 28 -5.94 -10.40 3.04
N ALA A 29 -5.66 -11.29 3.99
CA ALA A 29 -6.65 -12.18 4.58
C ALA A 29 -7.76 -11.42 5.31
N LEU A 30 -7.41 -10.38 6.08
CA LEU A 30 -8.38 -9.54 6.79
C LEU A 30 -9.26 -8.74 5.82
N LEU A 31 -8.65 -8.12 4.80
CA LEU A 31 -9.37 -7.39 3.75
C LEU A 31 -10.33 -8.30 2.98
N THR A 32 -9.88 -9.51 2.66
CA THR A 32 -10.71 -10.53 1.99
C THR A 32 -11.90 -10.93 2.86
N LYS A 33 -11.69 -11.15 4.17
CA LYS A 33 -12.78 -11.41 5.13
C LYS A 33 -13.77 -10.24 5.24
N ALA A 34 -13.30 -9.01 5.08
CA ALA A 34 -14.14 -7.81 5.01
C ALA A 34 -14.85 -7.63 3.65
N GLY A 35 -14.66 -8.57 2.71
CA GLY A 35 -15.30 -8.59 1.40
C GLY A 35 -14.58 -7.77 0.33
N PHE A 36 -13.33 -7.36 0.58
CA PHE A 36 -12.47 -6.81 -0.47
C PHE A 36 -11.86 -7.93 -1.33
N ARG A 37 -11.36 -7.58 -2.51
CA ARG A 37 -10.66 -8.46 -3.43
C ARG A 37 -9.31 -7.85 -3.81
N GLY A 38 -8.26 -8.66 -3.78
CA GLY A 38 -6.95 -8.24 -4.26
C GLY A 38 -6.94 -8.08 -5.77
N THR A 39 -6.24 -7.06 -6.26
CA THR A 39 -5.90 -6.86 -7.67
C THR A 39 -4.40 -6.66 -7.82
N ALA A 40 -3.85 -7.09 -8.95
CA ALA A 40 -2.47 -6.82 -9.34
C ALA A 40 -2.31 -5.47 -10.05
N ASP A 41 -3.42 -4.89 -10.53
CA ASP A 41 -3.45 -3.59 -11.20
C ASP A 41 -3.90 -2.50 -10.21
N PRO A 42 -3.05 -1.50 -9.90
CA PRO A 42 -3.43 -0.40 -9.02
C PRO A 42 -4.61 0.42 -9.56
N ASP A 43 -4.84 0.52 -10.88
CA ASP A 43 -5.94 1.31 -11.46
C ASP A 43 -7.33 0.69 -11.21
N ASP A 44 -7.36 -0.60 -10.84
CA ASP A 44 -8.57 -1.32 -10.47
C ASP A 44 -8.87 -1.28 -8.98
N ALA A 45 -7.92 -0.85 -8.15
CA ALA A 45 -8.07 -0.77 -6.72
C ALA A 45 -8.76 0.51 -6.26
N SER A 46 -9.59 0.41 -5.22
CA SER A 46 -10.05 1.58 -4.44
C SER A 46 -9.11 1.94 -3.29
N VAL A 47 -8.29 0.97 -2.85
CA VAL A 47 -7.33 1.13 -1.76
C VAL A 47 -5.97 0.62 -2.25
N LEU A 48 -4.97 1.50 -2.23
CA LEU A 48 -3.58 1.22 -2.57
C LEU A 48 -2.82 1.13 -1.25
N ILE A 49 -2.16 0.01 -0.98
CA ILE A 49 -1.41 -0.21 0.25
C ILE A 49 0.03 -0.53 -0.10
N VAL A 50 0.98 0.20 0.49
CA VAL A 50 2.40 -0.12 0.45
C VAL A 50 2.83 -0.54 1.83
N ASN A 51 3.21 -1.80 2.02
CA ASN A 51 3.78 -2.31 3.27
C ASN A 51 5.28 -2.04 3.29
N THR A 52 5.65 -0.95 3.97
CA THR A 52 6.97 -0.31 3.92
C THR A 52 7.96 -0.88 4.95
N CYS A 53 9.25 -0.84 4.63
CA CYS A 53 10.33 -1.29 5.51
C CYS A 53 11.14 -0.09 6.07
N GLY A 54 11.25 0.00 7.39
CA GLY A 54 12.02 1.04 8.08
C GLY A 54 13.44 0.61 8.47
N PHE A 55 13.79 -0.67 8.31
CA PHE A 55 15.06 -1.23 8.77
C PHE A 55 16.10 -1.38 7.66
N ILE A 56 15.67 -1.80 6.47
CA ILE A 56 16.55 -1.98 5.31
C ILE A 56 16.53 -0.69 4.50
N GLU A 57 17.70 -0.07 4.33
CA GLU A 57 17.83 1.24 3.66
C GLU A 57 17.35 1.20 2.19
N ALA A 58 17.78 0.20 1.42
CA ALA A 58 17.33 0.02 0.04
C ALA A 58 15.79 -0.11 -0.05
N ALA A 59 15.21 -0.95 0.80
CA ALA A 59 13.76 -1.14 0.85
C ALA A 59 13.01 0.11 1.33
N ARG A 60 13.64 0.97 2.13
CA ARG A 60 13.08 2.27 2.53
C ARG A 60 13.00 3.19 1.32
N GLN A 61 14.06 3.29 0.54
CA GLN A 61 14.08 4.11 -0.66
C GLN A 61 13.04 3.62 -1.67
N GLU A 62 12.99 2.31 -1.94
CA GLU A 62 11.97 1.68 -2.78
C GLU A 62 10.54 1.96 -2.27
N SER A 63 10.34 1.95 -0.95
CA SER A 63 9.04 2.27 -0.34
C SER A 63 8.62 3.71 -0.60
N ILE A 64 9.55 4.67 -0.49
CA ILE A 64 9.29 6.08 -0.75
C ILE A 64 8.98 6.30 -2.23
N ASP A 65 9.74 5.67 -3.12
CA ASP A 65 9.56 5.81 -4.57
C ASP A 65 8.22 5.21 -5.02
N ALA A 66 7.87 4.03 -4.52
CA ALA A 66 6.56 3.42 -4.80
C ALA A 66 5.39 4.27 -4.28
N LEU A 67 5.52 4.86 -3.07
CA LEU A 67 4.49 5.77 -2.54
C LEU A 67 4.34 7.01 -3.41
N ARG A 68 5.44 7.61 -3.89
CA ARG A 68 5.41 8.77 -4.79
C ARG A 68 4.77 8.45 -6.13
N GLU A 69 5.14 7.32 -6.72
CA GLU A 69 4.57 6.86 -7.98
C GLU A 69 3.06 6.65 -7.87
N LEU A 70 2.61 5.92 -6.85
CA LEU A 70 1.19 5.69 -6.62
C LEU A 70 0.45 6.99 -6.25
N ALA A 71 1.07 7.90 -5.51
CA ALA A 71 0.50 9.20 -5.19
C ALA A 71 0.26 10.06 -6.45
N ALA A 72 1.19 10.00 -7.42
CA ALA A 72 1.07 10.73 -8.69
C ALA A 72 0.03 10.11 -9.62
N LEU A 73 -0.14 8.79 -9.59
CA LEU A 73 -1.05 8.06 -10.47
C LEU A 73 -2.47 7.89 -9.90
N LYS A 74 -2.66 7.97 -8.58
CA LYS A 74 -3.95 7.67 -7.96
C LYS A 74 -5.06 8.60 -8.46
N GLY A 75 -6.18 8.01 -8.82
CA GLY A 75 -7.42 8.71 -9.11
C GLY A 75 -8.04 9.34 -7.85
N PRO A 76 -8.99 10.27 -8.03
CA PRO A 76 -9.56 11.08 -6.93
C PRO A 76 -10.33 10.27 -5.88
N ASN A 77 -10.71 9.02 -6.18
CA ASN A 77 -11.45 8.14 -5.28
C ASN A 77 -10.60 6.96 -4.75
N GLN A 78 -9.29 6.99 -4.97
CA GLN A 78 -8.38 5.97 -4.46
C GLN A 78 -7.70 6.46 -3.17
N LEU A 79 -7.69 5.58 -2.17
CA LEU A 79 -6.99 5.82 -0.91
C LEU A 79 -5.61 5.19 -0.97
N LEU A 80 -4.54 5.97 -0.74
CA LEU A 80 -3.18 5.47 -0.61
C LEU A 80 -2.80 5.34 0.87
N ILE A 81 -2.26 4.19 1.26
CA ILE A 81 -1.90 3.86 2.64
C ILE A 81 -0.45 3.39 2.68
N ALA A 82 0.39 4.08 3.45
CA ALA A 82 1.67 3.56 3.91
C ALA A 82 1.44 2.73 5.19
N ALA A 83 1.74 1.43 5.12
CA ALA A 83 1.68 0.50 6.24
C ALA A 83 3.08 -0.01 6.60
N GLY A 84 3.22 -0.74 7.70
CA GLY A 84 4.48 -1.37 8.09
C GLY A 84 5.40 -0.50 8.95
N CYS A 85 6.63 -0.98 9.14
CA CYS A 85 7.52 -0.46 10.18
C CYS A 85 8.11 0.94 9.88
N MET A 86 8.24 1.34 8.60
CA MET A 86 8.65 2.72 8.28
C MET A 86 7.54 3.70 8.67
N ALA A 87 6.28 3.41 8.33
CA ALA A 87 5.14 4.24 8.70
C ALA A 87 4.97 4.37 10.22
N GLN A 88 5.24 3.31 10.98
CA GLN A 88 5.20 3.35 12.46
C GLN A 88 6.31 4.22 13.06
N ARG A 89 7.52 4.19 12.47
CA ARG A 89 8.70 4.87 13.04
C ARG A 89 8.88 6.31 12.56
N TYR A 90 8.47 6.60 11.34
CA TYR A 90 8.74 7.86 10.63
C TYR A 90 7.45 8.47 10.06
N GLY A 91 6.31 8.27 10.74
CA GLY A 91 4.99 8.61 10.18
C GLY A 91 4.86 10.06 9.69
N SER A 92 5.42 11.02 10.42
CA SER A 92 5.47 12.43 10.03
C SER A 92 6.33 12.66 8.78
N GLU A 93 7.46 11.97 8.70
CA GLU A 93 8.42 12.10 7.63
C GLU A 93 7.93 11.42 6.36
N VAL A 94 7.16 10.32 6.45
CA VAL A 94 6.54 9.68 5.29
C VAL A 94 5.67 10.65 4.51
N VAL A 95 4.87 11.47 5.20
CA VAL A 95 4.04 12.51 4.56
C VAL A 95 4.89 13.57 3.85
N THR A 96 6.08 13.86 4.40
CA THR A 96 7.03 14.81 3.81
C THR A 96 7.76 14.20 2.61
N TRP A 97 8.15 12.92 2.71
CA TRP A 97 8.90 12.23 1.67
C TRP A 97 8.02 11.86 0.47
N ALA A 98 6.77 11.45 0.70
CA ALA A 98 5.83 11.04 -0.33
C ALA A 98 4.46 11.72 -0.13
N PRO A 99 4.31 13.00 -0.52
CA PRO A 99 3.04 13.72 -0.41
C PRO A 99 2.03 13.22 -1.46
N GLY A 100 0.75 13.09 -1.08
CA GLY A 100 -0.32 12.63 -1.97
C GLY A 100 -1.67 12.42 -1.31
#